data_AF-A0A971R1W4-F1
#
_entry.id   AF-A0A971R1W4-F1
#
_cell.length_a   1.000
_cell.length_b   1.000
_cell.length_c   1.000
_cell.angle_alpha   90.00
_cell.angle_beta   90.00
_cell.angle_gamma   90.00
#
_symmetry.space_group_name_H-M   'P 1'
#
loop_
_entity.id
_entity.type
_entity.pdbx_description
1 polymer ?
#
loop_
_entity_poly.entity_id
_entity_poly.type
_entity_poly.pdbx_seq_one_letter_code
_entity_poly.pdbx_strand_id
1 'polypeptide(L)'
;MKTVNVRDIRNRFSEIVDSKEELLVLRRGVPIMKVSPVSKEDLMNYYLSKAHEEARKIGLSEEEGLGVLDEVRKEMKDEGSY
;
A
#
# COMPACT_ATOMS: atom_id res chain seq x y z
N MET A 1 14.09 6.36 -14.18
CA MET A 1 12.70 6.69 -14.57
C MET A 1 12.43 6.07 -15.94
N LYS A 2 11.45 5.17 -16.04
CA LYS A 2 11.10 4.44 -17.25
C LYS A 2 9.79 4.95 -17.83
N THR A 3 9.72 5.05 -19.15
CA THR A 3 8.54 5.59 -19.84
C THR A 3 7.68 4.43 -20.37
N VAL A 4 6.39 4.47 -20.08
CA VAL A 4 5.44 3.41 -20.46
C VAL A 4 4.17 3.99 -21.07
N ASN A 5 3.60 3.33 -22.07
CA ASN A 5 2.31 3.75 -22.62
C ASN A 5 1.18 3.34 -21.67
N VAL A 6 0.13 4.15 -21.59
CA VAL A 6 -1.07 3.84 -20.81
C VAL A 6 -1.71 2.49 -21.22
N ARG A 7 -1.58 2.09 -22.49
CA ARG A 7 -2.04 0.78 -22.96
C ARG A 7 -1.24 -0.38 -22.35
N ASP A 8 0.07 -0.19 -22.18
CA ASP A 8 0.95 -1.22 -21.63
C ASP A 8 0.68 -1.39 -20.13
N ILE A 9 0.46 -0.28 -19.41
CA ILE A 9 0.01 -0.32 -18.02
C ILE A 9 -1.28 -1.11 -17.88
N ARG A 10 -2.28 -0.86 -18.73
CA ARG A 10 -3.56 -1.58 -18.66
C ARG A 10 -3.39 -3.09 -18.87
N ASN A 11 -2.49 -3.49 -19.78
CA ASN A 11 -2.36 -4.88 -20.17
C ASN A 11 -1.39 -5.68 -19.25
N ARG A 12 -0.43 -5.00 -18.61
CA ARG A 12 0.67 -5.62 -17.86
C ARG A 12 0.92 -4.94 -16.51
N PHE A 13 -0.16 -4.51 -15.85
CA PHE A 13 -0.08 -3.71 -14.62
C PHE A 13 0.77 -4.38 -13.54
N SER A 14 0.51 -5.64 -13.21
CA SER A 14 1.20 -6.35 -12.13
C SER A 14 2.72 -6.44 -12.37
N GLU A 15 3.15 -6.86 -13.56
CA GLU A 15 4.57 -6.93 -13.92
C GLU A 15 5.27 -5.56 -13.81
N ILE A 16 4.57 -4.50 -14.20
CA ILE A 16 5.10 -3.14 -14.20
C ILE A 16 5.22 -2.61 -12.76
N VAL A 17 4.25 -2.89 -11.90
CA VAL A 17 4.28 -2.49 -10.48
C VAL A 17 5.36 -3.27 -9.72
N ASP A 18 5.50 -4.57 -9.98
CA ASP A 18 6.49 -5.44 -9.33
C ASP A 18 7.94 -5.04 -9.66
N SER A 19 8.17 -4.34 -10.77
CA SER A 19 9.50 -3.87 -11.16
C SER A 19 10.11 -2.86 -10.17
N LYS A 20 9.30 -2.27 -9.28
CA LYS A 20 9.72 -1.24 -8.32
C LYS A 20 10.48 -0.06 -8.95
N GLU A 21 10.26 0.19 -10.23
CA GLU A 21 10.85 1.32 -10.94
C GLU A 21 9.91 2.54 -10.91
N GLU A 22 10.49 3.73 -10.97
CA GLU A 22 9.72 4.96 -11.16
C GLU A 22 9.30 5.10 -12.64
N LEU A 23 8.00 5.29 -12.87
CA LEU A 23 7.38 5.23 -14.19
C LEU A 23 6.79 6.58 -14.60
N LEU A 24 7.00 6.95 -15.86
CA LEU A 24 6.32 8.05 -16.54
C LEU A 24 5.31 7.48 -17.53
N VAL A 25 4.02 7.68 -17.27
CA VAL A 25 2.93 7.17 -18.09
C VAL A 25 2.61 8.16 -19.19
N LEU A 26 2.65 7.69 -20.44
CA LEU A 26 2.30 8.47 -21.61
C LEU A 26 0.98 8.04 -22.22
N ARG A 27 0.20 9.01 -22.71
CA ARG A 27 -0.94 8.81 -23.61
C ARG A 27 -0.66 9.52 -24.92
N ARG A 28 -0.50 8.77 -26.01
CA ARG A 28 -0.17 9.31 -27.36
C ARG A 28 1.07 10.22 -27.35
N GLY A 29 2.11 9.83 -26.61
CA GLY A 29 3.36 10.60 -26.48
C GLY A 29 3.32 11.74 -25.46
N VAL A 30 2.16 12.06 -24.88
CA VAL A 30 2.01 13.11 -23.87
C VAL A 30 2.09 12.51 -22.47
N PRO A 31 2.93 13.02 -21.55
CA PRO A 31 2.99 12.56 -20.17
C PRO A 31 1.71 12.94 -19.42
N ILE A 32 1.09 11.96 -18.76
CA ILE A 32 -0.18 12.14 -18.04
C ILE A 32 -0.07 11.80 -16.56
N MET A 33 0.91 11.00 -16.15
CA MET A 33 1.03 10.53 -14.78
C MET A 33 2.46 10.08 -14.49
N LYS A 34 2.89 10.29 -13.25
CA LYS A 34 4.10 9.70 -12.69
C LYS A 34 3.68 8.67 -11.64
N VAL A 35 4.18 7.46 -11.75
CA VAL A 35 3.93 6.39 -10.77
C VAL A 35 5.25 6.06 -10.10
N SER A 36 5.35 6.34 -8.82
CA SER A 36 6.50 5.94 -8.01
C SER A 36 6.24 4.56 -7.40
N PRO A 37 7.26 3.72 -7.26
CA PRO A 37 7.14 2.46 -6.56
C PRO A 37 6.77 2.73 -5.10
N VAL A 38 5.80 1.97 -4.59
CA VAL A 38 5.38 2.07 -3.19
C VAL A 38 6.34 1.24 -2.35
N SER A 39 6.98 1.86 -1.37
CA SER A 39 7.83 1.11 -0.43
C SER A 39 6.99 0.36 0.61
N LYS A 40 7.60 -0.61 1.30
CA LYS A 40 6.95 -1.27 2.44
C LYS A 40 6.61 -0.27 3.54
N GLU A 41 7.45 0.73 3.73
CA GLU A 41 7.24 1.81 4.70
C GLU A 41 6.03 2.68 4.32
N ASP A 42 5.88 3.03 3.04
CA ASP A 42 4.73 3.79 2.55
C ASP A 42 3.42 3.02 2.75
N LEU A 43 3.41 1.71 2.46
CA LEU A 43 2.26 0.84 2.72
C LEU A 43 1.93 0.79 4.21
N MET A 44 2.93 0.61 5.07
CA MET A 44 2.75 0.56 6.52
C MET A 44 2.15 1.88 7.03
N ASN A 45 2.71 3.01 6.62
CA ASN A 45 2.23 4.34 7.00
C ASN A 45 0.78 4.57 6.53
N TYR A 46 0.43 4.12 5.32
CA TYR A 46 -0.93 4.19 4.81
C TYR A 46 -1.91 3.40 5.68
N TYR A 47 -1.60 2.13 5.99
CA TYR A 47 -2.48 1.28 6.79
C TYR A 47 -2.60 1.80 8.23
N LEU A 48 -1.50 2.28 8.84
CA LEU A 48 -1.53 2.91 10.16
C LEU A 48 -2.40 4.18 10.16
N SER A 49 -2.26 5.04 9.14
CA SER A 49 -3.08 6.23 8.99
C SER A 49 -4.57 5.87 8.87
N LYS A 50 -4.90 4.81 8.10
CA LYS A 50 -6.28 4.34 7.96
C LYS A 50 -6.82 3.77 9.28
N ALA A 51 -6.03 2.97 9.99
CA ALA A 51 -6.41 2.47 11.30
C ALA A 51 -6.69 3.63 12.28
N HIS A 52 -5.86 4.67 12.29
CA HIS A 52 -6.08 5.86 13.13
C HIS A 52 -7.31 6.69 12.70
N GLU A 53 -7.63 6.76 11.41
CA GLU A 53 -8.86 7.40 10.93
C GLU A 53 -10.10 6.64 11.42
N GLU A 54 -10.12 5.31 11.29
CA GLU A 54 -11.25 4.49 11.73
C GLU A 54 -11.39 4.47 13.25
N ALA A 55 -10.28 4.34 13.99
CA ALA A 55 -10.26 4.42 15.45
C ALA A 55 -10.87 5.73 15.96
N ARG A 56 -10.57 6.87 15.31
CA ARG A 56 -11.17 8.16 15.64
C ARG A 56 -12.67 8.21 15.35
N LYS A 57 -13.13 7.58 14.26
CA LYS A 57 -14.57 7.54 13.93
C LYS A 57 -15.38 6.75 14.95
N ILE A 58 -14.82 5.65 15.46
CA ILE A 58 -15.51 4.78 16.42
C ILE A 58 -15.29 5.20 17.87
N GLY A 59 -14.47 6.22 18.12
CA GLY A 59 -14.16 6.72 19.46
C GLY A 59 -13.30 5.77 20.28
N LEU A 60 -12.47 4.96 19.62
CA LEU A 60 -11.61 3.97 20.27
C LEU A 60 -10.60 4.66 21.19
N SER A 61 -10.56 4.25 22.46
CA SER A 61 -9.53 4.69 23.39
C SER A 61 -8.18 4.02 23.11
N GLU A 62 -7.10 4.58 23.65
CA GLU A 62 -5.75 4.03 23.51
C GLU A 62 -5.64 2.63 24.13
N GLU A 63 -6.31 2.40 25.27
CA GLU A 63 -6.33 1.09 25.95
C GLU A 63 -7.02 0.01 25.11
N GLU A 64 -8.16 0.34 24.50
CA GLU A 64 -8.87 -0.56 23.56
C GLU A 64 -8.03 -0.84 22.32
N GLY A 65 -7.34 0.17 21.77
CA GLY A 65 -6.45 0.01 20.62
C GLY A 65 -5.27 -0.91 20.90
N LEU A 66 -4.68 -0.81 22.11
CA LEU A 66 -3.61 -1.71 22.55
C LEU A 66 -4.10 -3.15 22.72
N GLY A 67 -5.33 -3.35 23.22
CA GLY A 67 -5.96 -4.66 23.34
C GLY A 67 -6.10 -5.37 22.00
N VAL A 68 -6.63 -4.68 20.99
CA VAL A 68 -6.76 -5.21 19.62
C VAL A 68 -5.39 -5.58 19.04
N LEU A 69 -4.38 -4.75 19.27
CA LEU A 69 -3.03 -4.99 18.76
C LEU A 69 -2.40 -6.26 19.37
N ASP A 70 -2.66 -6.52 20.65
CA ASP A 70 -2.18 -7.73 21.34
C ASP A 70 -2.90 -9.00 20.90
N GLU A 71 -4.20 -8.92 20.58
CA GLU A 71 -4.95 -10.04 19.98
C GLU A 71 -4.39 -10.40 18.60
N VAL A 72 -4.24 -9.41 17.72
CA VAL A 72 -3.65 -9.62 16.38
C VAL A 72 -2.24 -10.20 16.47
N ARG A 73 -1.42 -9.72 17.42
CA ARG A 73 -0.06 -10.27 17.64
C ARG A 73 -0.07 -11.73 18.12
N LYS A 74 -1.08 -12.15 18.87
CA LYS A 74 -1.23 -13.56 19.27
C LYS A 74 -1.63 -14.41 18.07
N GLU A 75 -2.63 -13.99 17.31
CA GLU A 75 -3.10 -14.70 16.11
C GLU A 75 -1.98 -14.88 15.07
N MET A 76 -1.20 -13.83 14.80
CA MET A 76 -0.08 -13.90 13.86
C MET A 76 1.08 -14.80 14.33
N LYS A 77 1.26 -15.00 15.64
CA LYS A 77 2.26 -15.95 16.17
C LYS A 77 1.80 -17.39 15.98
N ASP A 78 0.50 -17.64 16.08
CA ASP A 78 -0.08 -18.96 15.89
C ASP A 78 -0.08 -19.37 14.40
N GLU A 79 -0.20 -18.40 13.48
CA GLU A 79 -0.09 -18.63 12.02
C GLU A 79 1.34 -18.93 11.53
N GLY A 80 2.37 -18.62 12.32
CA GLY A 80 3.79 -18.87 11.98
C GLY A 80 4.29 -20.29 12.28
N SER A 81 3.41 -21.20 12.70
CA SER A 81 3.72 -22.59 13.03
C SER A 81 3.39 -23.55 11.88
N TYR A 82 3.97 -23.35 10.69
CA TYR A 82 4.01 -24.33 9.59
C TYR A 82 5.29 -24.22 8.77
#